data_AF-A0AAQ3SIE9-F1
#
_entry.id   AF-A0AAQ3SIE9-F1
#
_cell.length_a   1.000
_cell.length_b   1.000
_cell.length_c   1.000
_cell.angle_alpha   90.00
_cell.angle_beta   90.00
_cell.angle_gamma   90.00
#
_symmetry.space_group_name_H-M   'P 1'
#
loop_
_entity.id
_entity.type
_entity.pdbx_description
1 polymer ?
#
loop_
_entity_poly.entity_id
_entity_poly.type
_entity_poly.pdbx_seq_one_letter_code
_entity_poly.pdbx_strand_id
1 'polypeptide(L)' 'MLLPVTHHHRPVPILRVLVANGDRVLCQGVARNVALTIDKEAFVIGGYVISLGEFDLILGIEFLRTLGPSSGT' A
#
# COMPACT_ATOMS: atom_id res chain seq x y z
N MET A 1 10.39 24.57 40.10
CA MET A 1 11.27 23.83 39.18
C MET A 1 10.40 22.84 38.41
N LEU A 2 10.08 23.13 37.14
CA LEU A 2 9.39 22.18 36.26
C LEU A 2 10.45 21.33 35.57
N LEU A 3 10.39 20.01 35.70
CA LEU A 3 11.26 19.12 34.95
C LEU A 3 10.84 19.14 33.47
N PRO A 4 11.78 19.12 32.51
CA PRO A 4 11.42 19.05 31.10
C PRO A 4 10.85 17.67 30.79
N VAL A 5 9.62 17.63 30.24
CA VAL A 5 9.04 16.40 29.69
C VAL A 5 9.75 16.10 28.38
N THR A 6 10.70 15.18 28.39
CA THR A 6 11.30 14.64 27.16
C THR A 6 10.27 13.73 26.49
N HIS A 7 9.45 14.29 25.61
CA HIS A 7 8.66 13.51 24.67
C HIS A 7 9.62 12.63 23.86
N HIS A 8 9.71 11.36 24.22
CA HIS A 8 10.36 10.34 23.41
C HIS A 8 9.51 10.13 22.16
N HIS A 9 9.65 11.03 21.17
CA HIS A 9 9.18 10.77 19.82
C HIS A 9 10.04 9.64 19.26
N ARG A 10 9.55 8.41 19.43
CA ARG A 10 10.11 7.25 18.75
C ARG A 10 9.94 7.52 17.25
N PRO A 11 11.04 7.60 16.46
CA PRO A 11 10.92 7.83 15.03
C PRO A 11 10.04 6.73 14.45
N VAL A 12 8.87 7.10 13.92
CA VAL A 12 8.02 6.15 13.22
C VAL A 12 8.77 5.79 11.94
N PRO A 13 9.07 4.51 11.67
CA PRO A 13 9.82 4.13 10.48
C PRO A 13 9.08 4.63 9.24
N ILE A 14 9.76 5.47 8.46
CA ILE A 14 9.22 6.00 7.21
C ILE A 14 9.38 4.90 6.15
N LEU A 15 8.28 4.33 5.69
CA LEU A 15 8.31 3.40 4.56
C LEU A 15 8.44 4.18 3.25
N ARG A 16 9.45 3.85 2.45
CA ARG A 16 9.64 4.37 1.08
C ARG A 16 9.61 3.21 0.10
N VAL A 17 8.91 3.40 -1.01
CA VAL A 17 8.76 2.41 -2.07
C VAL A 17 9.61 2.83 -3.25
N LEU A 18 10.45 1.90 -3.73
CA LEU A 18 11.19 2.07 -4.97
C LEU A 18 10.26 1.79 -6.15
N VAL A 19 10.17 2.73 -7.07
CA VAL A 19 9.40 2.58 -8.30
C VAL A 19 10.32 2.29 -9.49
N ALA A 20 9.73 1.85 -10.61
CA ALA A 20 10.47 1.35 -11.76
C ALA A 20 11.41 2.39 -12.40
N ASN A 21 11.10 3.68 -12.28
CA ASN A 21 11.96 4.77 -12.78
C ASN A 21 13.14 5.09 -11.84
N GLY A 22 13.29 4.37 -10.72
CA GLY A 22 14.36 4.57 -9.74
C GLY A 22 14.03 5.51 -8.59
N ASP A 23 12.89 6.19 -8.62
CA ASP A 23 12.49 7.10 -7.55
C ASP A 23 12.08 6.35 -6.26
N ARG A 24 12.22 7.03 -5.12
CA ARG A 24 11.74 6.55 -3.82
C ARG A 24 10.58 7.40 -3.35
N VAL A 25 9.37 6.87 -3.49
CA VAL A 25 8.14 7.56 -3.12
C VAL A 25 7.79 7.25 -1.67
N LEU A 26 7.28 8.25 -0.95
CA LEU A 26 6.81 8.10 0.43
C LEU A 26 5.53 7.26 0.45
N CYS A 27 5.51 6.24 1.31
CA CYS A 27 4.25 5.59 1.67
C CYS A 27 3.49 6.52 2.64
N GLN A 28 2.30 6.94 2.24
CA GLN A 28 1.44 7.86 2.99
C GLN A 28 0.57 7.14 4.04
N GLY A 29 0.48 5.82 3.96
CA GLY A 29 -0.28 5.02 4.91
C GLY A 29 -0.45 3.57 4.50
N VAL A 30 -1.12 2.81 5.36
CA VAL A 30 -1.51 1.42 5.09
C VAL A 30 -3.03 1.36 5.00
N ALA A 31 -3.54 0.90 3.88
CA ALA A 31 -4.95 0.58 3.70
C ALA A 31 -5.18 -0.87 4.11
N ARG A 32 -6.17 -1.10 4.98
CA ARG A 32 -6.55 -2.43 5.46
C ARG A 32 -8.01 -2.68 5.14
N ASN A 33 -8.35 -3.94 4.86
CA ASN A 33 -9.71 -4.36 4.58
C ASN A 33 -10.37 -3.59 3.43
N VAL A 34 -9.59 -3.28 2.38
CA VAL A 34 -10.10 -2.60 1.19
C VAL A 34 -10.94 -3.61 0.41
N ALA A 35 -12.24 -3.35 0.33
CA ALA A 35 -13.13 -4.12 -0.51
C ALA A 35 -12.93 -3.70 -1.98
N LEU A 36 -12.72 -4.68 -2.85
CA LEU A 36 -12.64 -4.48 -4.30
C LEU A 36 -13.42 -5.59 -5.00
N THR A 37 -13.91 -5.30 -6.20
CA THR A 37 -14.57 -6.28 -7.06
C THR A 37 -13.86 -6.30 -8.40
N ILE A 38 -13.46 -7.50 -8.86
CA ILE A 38 -12.94 -7.74 -10.20
C ILE A 38 -13.91 -8.66 -10.91
N ASP A 39 -14.48 -8.20 -12.02
CA ASP A 39 -15.63 -8.81 -12.69
C ASP A 39 -16.79 -9.06 -11.70
N LYS A 40 -17.03 -10.32 -11.30
CA LYS A 40 -18.09 -10.72 -10.37
C LYS A 40 -17.57 -11.18 -9.01
N GLU A 41 -16.25 -11.19 -8.85
CA GLU A 41 -15.60 -11.71 -7.64
C GLU A 41 -15.22 -10.56 -6.70
N ALA A 42 -15.59 -10.70 -5.43
CA ALA A 42 -15.28 -9.73 -4.39
C ALA A 42 -14.06 -10.17 -3.59
N PHE A 43 -13.14 -9.24 -3.37
CA PHE A 43 -11.92 -9.45 -2.60
C PHE A 43 -11.81 -8.41 -1.50
N VAL A 44 -11.13 -8.79 -0.43
CA VAL A 44 -10.72 -7.88 0.64
C VAL A 44 -9.21 -7.91 0.72
N ILE A 45 -8.56 -6.78 0.44
CA ILE A 45 -7.10 -6.68 0.37
C ILE A 45 -6.52 -5.70 1.38
N GLY A 46 -5.24 -5.86 1.66
CA GLY A 46 -4.40 -4.82 2.24
C GLY A 46 -3.57 -4.15 1.16
N GLY A 47 -3.08 -2.94 1.43
CA GLY A 47 -2.22 -2.20 0.51
C GLY A 47 -1.50 -1.03 1.16
N TYR A 48 -0.60 -0.42 0.39
CA TYR A 48 0.09 0.81 0.76
C TYR A 48 -0.47 1.98 -0.04
N VAL A 49 -0.67 3.12 0.62
CA VAL A 49 -1.13 4.34 -0.04
C VAL A 49 0.09 5.10 -0.55
N ILE A 50 0.19 5.26 -1.86
CA ILE A 50 1.31 5.92 -2.54
C ILE A 50 0.75 6.85 -3.61
N SER A 51 1.20 8.11 -3.62
CA SER A 51 0.86 9.05 -4.70
C SER A 51 1.71 8.75 -5.94
N LEU A 52 1.14 8.07 -6.92
CA LEU A 52 1.82 7.68 -8.18
C LEU A 52 1.20 8.33 -9.42
N GLY A 53 0.46 9.42 -9.25
CA GLY A 53 -0.22 10.14 -10.34
C GLY A 53 -1.68 9.72 -10.45
N GLU A 54 -2.13 9.40 -11.66
CA GLU A 54 -3.54 9.21 -12.02
C GLU A 54 -4.07 7.77 -11.80
N PHE A 55 -3.27 6.90 -11.18
CA PHE A 55 -3.68 5.52 -10.92
C PHE A 55 -4.46 5.42 -9.59
N ASP A 56 -5.65 4.82 -9.65
CA ASP A 56 -6.48 4.60 -8.45
C ASP A 56 -5.99 3.42 -7.60
N LEU A 57 -5.47 2.36 -8.23
CA LEU A 57 -5.01 1.15 -7.54
C LEU A 57 -3.94 0.41 -8.34
N ILE A 58 -2.90 -0.07 -7.66
CA ILE A 58 -1.88 -0.94 -8.23
C ILE A 58 -1.95 -2.30 -7.54
N LEU A 59 -2.17 -3.35 -8.34
CA LEU A 59 -2.25 -4.73 -7.86
C LEU A 59 -0.88 -5.40 -7.98
N GLY A 60 -0.36 -5.89 -6.85
CA GLY A 60 0.88 -6.67 -6.85
C GLY A 60 0.71 -8.05 -7.45
N ILE A 61 1.82 -8.66 -7.90
CA ILE A 61 1.83 -10.02 -8.45
C ILE A 61 1.29 -11.05 -7.46
N GLU A 62 1.53 -10.86 -6.16
CA GLU A 62 1.00 -11.75 -5.13
C GLU A 62 -0.53 -11.78 -5.12
N PHE A 63 -1.17 -10.61 -5.26
CA PHE A 63 -2.62 -10.52 -5.41
C PHE A 63 -3.08 -11.12 -6.75
N LEU A 64 -2.40 -10.80 -7.86
CA LEU A 64 -2.81 -11.32 -9.17
C LEU A 64 -2.80 -12.86 -9.22
N ARG A 65 -1.92 -13.52 -8.46
CA ARG A 65 -1.90 -14.99 -8.32
C ARG A 65 -3.15 -15.55 -7.64
N THR A 66 -3.88 -14.77 -6.84
CA THR A 66 -5.13 -15.21 -6.20
C THR A 66 -6.31 -15.25 -7.16
N LEU A 67 -6.19 -14.62 -8.33
CA LEU A 67 -7.25 -14.57 -9.34
C LEU A 67 -7.36 -15.88 -10.16
N GLY A 68 -6.45 -16.83 -9.93
CA GLY A 68 -6.38 -18.06 -10.73
C GLY A 68 -5.83 -17.83 -12.15
N PRO A 69 -5.72 -18.90 -12.96
CA PRO A 69 -5.29 -18.78 -14.34
C PRO A 69 -6.25 -17.89 -15.13
N SER A 70 -5.74 -17.03 -16.00
CA SER A 70 -6.58 -16.47 -17.06
C SER A 70 -7.03 -17.66 -17.92
N SER A 71 -8.33 -17.97 -17.85
CA SER A 71 -8.97 -18.95 -18.73
C SER A 71 -8.98 -18.37 -20.14
N GLY A 72 -7.84 -18.46 -20.83
CA GLY A 72 -7.74 -18.24 -22.26
C GLY A 72 -8.58 -19.32 -22.94
N THR A 73 -9.74 -18.92 -23.45
CA THR A 73 -10.51 -19.65 -24.45
C THR A 73 -10.46 -18.88 -25.75
#